data_AF-A0A1Q6LTC1-F1
#
_entry.id   AF-A0A1Q6LTC1-F1
#
_cell.length_a   1.000
_cell.length_b   1.000
_cell.length_c   1.000
_cell.angle_alpha   90.00
_cell.angle_beta   90.00
_cell.angle_gamma   90.00
#
_symmetry.space_group_name_H-M   'P 1'
#
loop_
_entity.id
_entity.type
_entity.pdbx_description
1 polymer ?
#
loop_
_entity_poly.entity_id
_entity_poly.type
_entity_poly.pdbx_seq_one_letter_code
_entity_poly.pdbx_strand_id
1 'polypeptide(L)'
;MKDASIQTVMITGDNKKTAINIANELSLIEKSTDIALTSDELNSMTDEEIRKILPNLRVVARALPKDKSKLVKIAKMNNLVVGMTGDGVNDAPALKKQMLVFQWEVEQKLLKKQVIL
;
A
#
# COMPACT_ATOMS: atom_id res chain seq x y z
N MET A 1 1.03 -10.68 -11.04
CA MET A 1 0.75 -9.24 -11.25
C MET A 1 1.74 -8.56 -12.19
N LYS A 2 2.99 -9.03 -12.35
CA LYS A 2 4.04 -8.37 -13.13
C LYS A 2 3.72 -8.09 -14.62
N ASP A 3 2.82 -8.85 -15.23
CA ASP A 3 2.38 -8.63 -16.63
C ASP A 3 1.19 -7.67 -16.78
N ALA A 4 0.52 -7.34 -15.68
CA ALA A 4 -0.50 -6.31 -15.67
C ALA A 4 0.15 -5.01 -15.16
N SER A 5 -0.34 -3.84 -15.60
CA SER A 5 0.11 -2.53 -15.10
C SER A 5 -0.34 -2.28 -13.65
N ILE A 6 -0.11 -3.25 -12.76
CA ILE A 6 -0.54 -3.26 -11.37
C ILE A 6 0.67 -3.14 -10.46
N GLN A 7 0.70 -2.08 -9.67
CA GLN A 7 1.73 -1.86 -8.65
C GLN A 7 1.25 -2.41 -7.30
N THR A 8 2.14 -3.04 -6.54
CA THR A 8 1.86 -3.49 -5.16
C THR A 8 2.66 -2.67 -4.15
N VAL A 9 2.03 -2.26 -3.05
CA VAL A 9 2.70 -1.66 -1.88
C VAL A 9 2.37 -2.49 -0.64
N MET A 10 3.39 -2.94 0.08
CA MET A 10 3.22 -3.59 1.38
C MET A 10 3.07 -2.55 2.48
N ILE A 11 2.03 -2.69 3.30
CA ILE A 11 1.82 -1.84 4.47
C ILE A 11 1.84 -2.72 5.72
N THR A 12 2.88 -2.60 6.56
CA THR A 12 3.09 -3.47 7.73
C THR A 12 3.39 -2.67 9.00
N GLY A 13 3.01 -3.22 10.16
CA GLY A 13 3.38 -2.72 11.49
C GLY A 13 4.81 -3.06 11.92
N ASP A 14 5.50 -3.91 11.16
CA ASP A 14 6.88 -4.31 11.44
C ASP A 14 7.86 -3.13 11.38
N ASN A 15 9.03 -3.32 11.97
CA ASN A 15 10.12 -2.37 11.79
C ASN A 15 10.60 -2.36 10.32
N LYS A 16 11.20 -1.23 9.91
CA LYS A 16 11.61 -1.00 8.51
C LYS A 16 12.55 -2.08 7.97
N LYS A 17 13.48 -2.57 8.79
CA LYS A 17 14.46 -3.59 8.37
C LYS A 17 13.77 -4.93 8.07
N THR A 18 12.89 -5.38 8.95
CA THR A 18 12.10 -6.60 8.74
C THR A 18 11.20 -6.46 7.51
N ALA A 19 10.50 -5.34 7.37
CA ALA A 19 9.62 -5.09 6.24
C ALA A 19 10.35 -5.12 4.89
N ILE A 20 11.55 -4.52 4.82
CA ILE A 20 12.40 -4.56 3.62
C ILE A 20 12.86 -5.99 3.31
N ASN A 21 13.28 -6.75 4.32
CA ASN A 21 13.69 -8.14 4.10
C ASN A 21 12.56 -8.99 3.50
N ILE A 22 11.36 -8.92 4.09
CA ILE A 22 10.18 -9.62 3.56
C ILE A 22 9.83 -9.13 2.14
N ALA A 23 9.90 -7.81 1.91
CA ALA A 23 9.64 -7.25 0.58
C ALA A 23 10.65 -7.70 -0.48
N ASN A 24 11.91 -7.93 -0.12
CA ASN A 24 12.92 -8.50 -1.02
C ASN A 24 12.63 -9.98 -1.33
N GLU A 25 12.26 -10.77 -0.32
CA GLU A 25 11.88 -12.18 -0.49
C GLU A 25 10.66 -12.33 -1.43
N LEU A 26 9.70 -11.40 -1.34
CA LEU A 26 8.53 -11.34 -2.22
C LEU A 26 8.80 -10.65 -3.56
N SER A 27 10.04 -10.24 -3.83
CA SER A 27 10.42 -9.49 -5.04
C SER A 27 9.56 -8.24 -5.30
N LEU A 28 9.22 -7.51 -4.23
CA LEU A 28 8.53 -6.21 -4.31
C LEU A 28 9.52 -5.06 -4.50
N ILE A 29 10.71 -5.16 -3.89
CA ILE A 29 11.82 -4.23 -4.08
C ILE A 29 12.81 -4.92 -5.01
N GLU A 30 12.92 -4.42 -6.24
CA GLU A 30 13.80 -5.01 -7.27
C GLU A 30 14.69 -3.94 -7.92
N LYS A 31 14.21 -2.70 -7.98
CA LYS A 31 14.92 -1.58 -8.60
C LYS A 31 15.60 -0.75 -7.53
N SER A 32 16.74 -0.16 -7.87
CA SER A 32 17.39 0.85 -7.02
C SER A 32 16.53 2.10 -6.78
N THR A 33 15.52 2.30 -7.63
CA THR A 33 14.53 3.38 -7.49
C THR A 33 13.38 3.04 -6.56
N ASP A 34 13.19 1.79 -6.14
CA ASP A 34 12.09 1.39 -5.28
C ASP A 34 12.28 1.94 -3.85
N ILE A 35 11.18 2.36 -3.23
CA ILE A 35 11.20 3.14 -1.99
C ILE A 35 10.48 2.37 -0.88
N ALA A 36 11.13 2.31 0.28
CA ALA A 36 10.57 1.84 1.54
C ALA A 36 10.60 2.97 2.58
N LEU A 37 9.44 3.31 3.13
CA LEU A 37 9.27 4.36 4.14
C LEU A 37 8.75 3.81 5.46
N THR A 38 8.97 4.54 6.55
CA THR A 38 8.18 4.40 7.78
C THR A 38 6.93 5.27 7.73
N SER A 39 5.99 5.02 8.64
CA SER A 39 4.88 5.95 8.94
C SER A 39 5.38 7.39 9.13
N ASP A 40 6.43 7.60 9.92
CA ASP A 40 6.91 8.95 10.25
C ASP A 40 7.51 9.65 9.03
N GLU A 41 8.29 8.94 8.22
CA GLU A 41 8.83 9.44 6.95
C GLU A 41 7.70 9.75 5.94
N LEU A 42 6.65 8.93 5.86
CA LEU A 42 5.49 9.21 5.00
C LEU A 42 4.68 10.41 5.50
N ASN A 43 4.60 10.59 6.81
CA ASN A 43 3.81 11.67 7.42
C ASN A 43 4.55 13.02 7.43
N SER A 44 5.87 13.03 7.31
CA SER A 44 6.65 14.26 7.13
C SER A 44 6.59 14.80 5.69
N MET A 45 6.11 13.99 4.74
CA MET A 45 5.94 14.39 3.34
C MET A 45 4.55 14.99 3.08
N THR A 46 4.55 15.99 2.20
CA THR A 46 3.36 16.61 1.61
C THR A 46 2.65 15.67 0.62
N ASP A 47 1.37 15.92 0.32
CA ASP A 47 0.60 15.11 -0.63
C ASP A 47 1.25 15.12 -2.03
N GLU A 48 1.83 16.25 -2.47
CA GLU A 48 2.58 16.37 -3.73
C GLU A 48 3.87 15.56 -3.77
N GLU A 49 4.61 15.49 -2.66
CA GLU A 49 5.83 14.70 -2.57
C GLU A 49 5.52 13.20 -2.60
N ILE A 50 4.50 12.78 -1.85
CA ILE A 50 4.02 11.39 -1.86
C ILE A 50 3.56 11.00 -3.25
N ARG A 51 2.83 11.89 -3.95
CA ARG A 51 2.42 11.67 -5.34
C ARG A 51 3.60 11.39 -6.28
N LYS A 52 4.72 12.10 -6.11
CA LYS A 52 5.93 11.91 -6.94
C LYS A 52 6.61 10.56 -6.67
N ILE A 53 6.66 10.13 -5.41
CA ILE A 53 7.29 8.85 -5.05
C ILE A 53 6.36 7.64 -5.23
N LEU A 54 5.05 7.86 -5.33
CA LEU A 54 4.04 6.82 -5.39
C LEU A 54 4.35 5.72 -6.41
N PRO A 55 4.82 5.99 -7.66
CA PRO A 55 5.16 4.93 -8.63
C PRO A 55 6.26 3.97 -8.18
N ASN A 56 7.13 4.45 -7.29
CA ASN A 56 8.30 3.75 -6.78
C ASN A 56 8.10 3.23 -5.35
N LEU A 57 7.03 3.65 -4.66
CA LEU A 57 6.73 3.18 -3.32
C LEU A 57 6.42 1.68 -3.36
N ARG A 58 7.06 0.90 -2.48
CA ARG A 58 6.87 -0.54 -2.33
C ARG A 58 6.55 -0.96 -0.91
N VAL A 59 7.02 -0.22 0.09
CA VAL A 59 6.84 -0.59 1.49
C VAL A 59 6.55 0.63 2.35
N VAL A 60 5.56 0.50 3.24
CA VAL A 60 5.35 1.38 4.39
C VAL A 60 5.40 0.54 5.65
N ALA A 61 6.48 0.72 6.42
CA ALA A 61 6.74 0.04 7.67
C ALA A 61 6.25 0.86 8.87
N ARG A 62 6.08 0.21 10.03
CA ARG A 62 5.50 0.82 11.24
C ARG A 62 4.19 1.57 10.94
N ALA A 63 3.42 1.04 9.99
CA ALA A 63 2.28 1.73 9.44
C ALA A 63 1.14 1.82 10.46
N LEU A 64 0.48 2.97 10.46
CA LEU A 64 -0.68 3.28 11.27
C LEU A 64 -1.95 3.26 10.40
N PRO A 65 -3.16 3.07 10.99
CA PRO A 65 -4.41 3.07 10.23
C PRO A 65 -4.60 4.33 9.36
N LYS A 66 -4.14 5.49 9.84
CA LYS A 66 -4.19 6.77 9.10
C LYS A 66 -3.36 6.77 7.81
N ASP A 67 -2.27 5.99 7.76
CA ASP A 67 -1.36 5.98 6.60
C ASP A 67 -2.02 5.30 5.41
N LYS A 68 -2.79 4.23 5.66
CA LYS A 68 -3.62 3.55 4.66
C LYS A 68 -4.58 4.54 4.00
N SER A 69 -5.34 5.28 4.81
CA SER A 69 -6.28 6.28 4.31
C SER A 69 -5.59 7.42 3.53
N LYS A 70 -4.41 7.88 3.99
CA LYS A 70 -3.61 8.91 3.30
C LYS A 70 -3.19 8.42 1.91
N LEU A 71 -2.66 7.21 1.80
CA LEU A 71 -2.23 6.63 0.52
C LEU A 71 -3.40 6.40 -0.44
N VAL A 72 -4.53 5.90 0.05
CA VAL A 72 -5.75 5.71 -0.76
C VAL A 72 -6.23 7.04 -1.33
N LYS A 73 -6.29 8.10 -0.51
CA LYS A 73 -6.68 9.45 -0.95
C LYS A 73 -5.76 9.95 -2.07
N ILE A 74 -4.45 9.88 -1.87
CA ILE A 74 -3.47 10.37 -2.84
C ILE A 74 -3.51 9.54 -4.13
N ALA A 75 -3.66 8.24 -4.04
CA ALA A 75 -3.80 7.37 -5.21
C ALA A 75 -5.10 7.68 -6.00
N LYS A 76 -6.24 7.89 -5.32
CA LYS A 76 -7.48 8.34 -5.97
C LYS A 76 -7.32 9.69 -6.66
N MET A 77 -6.63 10.66 -6.03
CA MET A 77 -6.30 11.95 -6.66
C MET A 77 -5.40 11.82 -7.91
N ASN A 78 -4.69 10.70 -8.04
CA ASN A 78 -3.89 10.37 -9.22
C ASN A 78 -4.66 9.58 -10.29
N ASN A 79 -5.99 9.48 -10.17
CA ASN A 79 -6.84 8.66 -11.04
C ASN A 79 -6.41 7.18 -11.08
N LEU A 80 -5.88 6.67 -9.97
CA LEU A 80 -5.51 5.27 -9.82
C LEU A 80 -6.65 4.51 -9.14
N VAL A 81 -6.92 3.31 -9.63
CA VAL A 81 -7.82 2.37 -8.97
C VAL A 81 -7.05 1.65 -7.86
N VAL A 82 -7.56 1.72 -6.64
CA VAL A 82 -6.90 1.16 -5.45
C VAL A 82 -7.67 -0.05 -4.92
N GLY A 83 -6.98 -1.17 -4.73
CA GLY A 83 -7.47 -2.28 -3.90
C GLY A 83 -6.60 -2.42 -2.65
N MET A 84 -7.17 -2.84 -1.50
CA MET A 84 -6.38 -3.12 -0.28
C MET A 84 -6.61 -4.55 0.23
N THR A 85 -5.54 -5.21 0.69
CA THR A 85 -5.60 -6.57 1.29
C THR A 85 -4.89 -6.64 2.65
N GLY A 86 -5.38 -7.44 3.61
CA GLY A 86 -4.73 -7.61 4.92
C GLY A 86 -5.27 -8.76 5.79
N ASP A 87 -4.43 -9.21 6.72
CA ASP A 87 -4.52 -10.40 7.57
C ASP A 87 -4.66 -10.00 9.06
N GLY A 88 -5.90 -9.86 9.52
CA GLY A 88 -6.26 -9.36 10.86
C GLY A 88 -6.26 -10.42 11.96
N VAL A 89 -5.10 -10.94 12.36
CA VAL A 89 -5.01 -12.13 13.26
C VAL A 89 -4.70 -11.84 14.75
N ASN A 90 -4.38 -10.62 15.17
CA ASN A 90 -3.79 -10.41 16.52
C ASN A 90 -4.72 -9.98 17.67
N ASP A 91 -6.05 -9.98 17.52
CA ASP A 91 -6.99 -9.54 18.58
C ASP A 91 -8.03 -10.59 18.96
N ALA A 92 -7.56 -11.69 19.54
CA ALA A 92 -8.35 -12.88 19.88
C ALA A 92 -9.54 -12.68 20.88
N PRO A 93 -9.71 -11.56 21.61
CA PRO A 93 -10.95 -11.32 22.36
C PRO A 93 -11.77 -10.09 21.91
N ALA A 94 -11.74 -9.68 20.64
CA ALA A 94 -12.61 -8.62 20.08
C ALA A 94 -13.61 -9.16 19.01
N LEU A 95 -14.21 -10.32 19.28
CA LEU A 95 -15.10 -11.05 18.35
C LEU A 95 -16.46 -10.34 18.09
N LYS A 96 -16.43 -9.33 17.22
CA LYS A 96 -17.56 -8.96 16.33
C LYS A 96 -17.06 -8.94 14.89
N LYS A 97 -16.66 -10.14 14.44
CA LYS A 97 -16.43 -10.59 13.06
C LYS A 97 -16.72 -9.52 11.99
N GLN A 98 -15.73 -8.69 11.71
CA GLN A 98 -15.65 -7.98 10.43
C GLN A 98 -14.77 -8.82 9.51
N MET A 99 -15.46 -9.60 8.70
CA MET A 99 -14.95 -10.38 7.60
C MET A 99 -15.81 -10.00 6.41
N LEU A 100 -15.25 -9.28 5.44
CA LEU A 100 -15.61 -9.15 4.02
C LEU A 100 -14.48 -8.27 3.41
N VAL A 101 -13.52 -8.81 2.65
CA VAL A 101 -13.62 -9.21 1.23
C VAL A 101 -13.90 -8.00 0.34
N PHE A 102 -12.99 -7.77 -0.62
CA PHE A 102 -13.08 -6.92 -1.82
C PHE A 102 -14.12 -5.80 -1.81
N GLN A 103 -13.65 -4.55 -1.83
CA GLN A 103 -14.43 -3.45 -2.40
C GLN A 103 -13.74 -2.98 -3.68
N TRP A 104 -14.06 -3.67 -4.77
CA TRP A 104 -13.87 -3.16 -6.13
C TRP A 104 -14.93 -2.07 -6.37
N GLU A 105 -14.52 -0.82 -6.43
CA GLU A 105 -15.34 0.23 -7.04
C GLU A 105 -15.06 0.18 -8.56
N VAL A 106 -15.68 -0.79 -9.26
CA VAL A 106 -15.65 -0.82 -10.74
C VAL A 106 -16.63 0.25 -11.24
N GLU A 107 -16.17 1.48 -11.45
CA GLU A 107 -16.77 2.25 -12.54
C GLU A 107 -16.21 1.70 -13.85
N GLN A 108 -17.04 0.93 -14.55
CA GLN A 108 -16.78 0.31 -15.85
C GLN A 108 -16.55 1.37 -16.92
N LYS A 109 -15.38 2.01 -16.93
CA LYS A 109 -14.86 2.74 -18.08
C LYS A 109 -13.34 2.88 -18.00
N LEU A 110 -12.69 2.18 -18.91
CA LEU A 110 -11.31 2.38 -19.39
C LEU A 110 -10.20 1.78 -18.52
N LEU A 111 -9.69 0.64 -19.01
CA LEU A 111 -8.34 0.13 -18.81
C LEU A 111 -7.31 1.26 -18.73
N LYS A 112 -6.76 1.56 -17.54
CA LYS A 112 -5.41 2.11 -17.34
C LYS A 112 -5.04 2.17 -15.84
N LYS A 113 -4.00 1.41 -15.48
CA LYS A 113 -3.20 1.42 -14.22
C LYS A 113 -3.98 1.16 -12.92
N GLN A 114 -3.74 -0.01 -12.34
CA GLN A 114 -4.23 -0.40 -11.02
C GLN A 114 -3.09 -0.28 -10.00
N VAL A 115 -3.39 0.08 -8.75
CA VAL A 115 -2.46 -0.03 -7.63
C VAL A 115 -3.15 -0.87 -6.56
N ILE A 116 -2.50 -1.93 -6.10
CA ILE A 116 -2.96 -2.69 -4.93
C ILE A 116 -2.06 -2.26 -3.76
N LEU A 117 -2.67 -1.70 -2.72
CA LEU A 117 -2.03 -1.31 -1.47
C LEU A 117 -2.31 -2.34 -0.35
#